data_AF-A0A7G8UW76-F1
#
_entry.id   AF-A0A7G8UW76-F1
#
_cell.length_a   1.000
_cell.length_b   1.000
_cell.length_c   1.000
_cell.angle_alpha   90.00
_cell.angle_beta   90.00
_cell.angle_gamma   90.00
#
_symmetry.space_group_name_H-M   'P 1'
#
loop_
_entity.id
_entity.type
_entity.pdbx_description
1 polymer ?
#
loop_
_entity_poly.entity_id
_entity_poly.type
_entity_poly.pdbx_seq_one_letter_code
_entity_poly.pdbx_strand_id
1 'polypeptide(L)'
;MKETLLKRRKTITLIFALLWISAMLFPGAAFSAERTVEVYVNGKSLTFGDASPIIQDGRTFVPFRAIFEALGYTVTWDGEEQVASGEKDGFKIELTINSFIARVGSEETALDAPAKMIGGNTLVPLRFVSEHSGYDVVYMSTQDTFAIGIYDQYDMDPIPLRAEPRQIAGRVTDESGSAEPGIPVIAVNTDSPDMEASGLSSEYGYYSIELPSSTKGDNWTLSPTYEIQYHGKSYIGDLHADLSGPVDSLEGGIRTLTAAPITGTLFMEVDASGQSLWNPSDIVITLSSKGPLLDGTEDETIVKRASELTGGIGVPLLPIGNYEVTAHYMPDGALPVALPLRLSSSDDLYEGAVSPQFQEGAEGDYYLGIEVKLND
;
A
#
# COMPACT_ATOMS: atom_id res chain seq x y z
N MET A 1 -64.54 38.02 12.33
CA MET A 1 -63.88 37.42 11.15
C MET A 1 -62.37 37.18 11.33
N LYS A 2 -61.63 38.05 12.04
CA LYS A 2 -60.17 37.87 12.27
C LYS A 2 -59.81 36.75 13.27
N GLU A 3 -60.62 36.52 14.30
CA GLU A 3 -60.36 35.46 15.29
C GLU A 3 -60.54 34.03 14.76
N THR A 4 -61.52 33.83 13.87
CA THR A 4 -61.80 32.52 13.27
C THR A 4 -60.71 32.08 12.27
N LEU A 5 -60.05 33.02 11.61
CA LEU A 5 -58.91 32.77 10.72
C LEU A 5 -57.62 32.45 11.50
N LEU A 6 -57.43 33.05 12.67
CA LEU A 6 -56.25 32.81 13.52
C LEU A 6 -56.30 31.42 14.20
N LYS A 7 -57.50 30.98 14.61
CA LYS A 7 -57.71 29.61 15.15
C LYS A 7 -57.45 28.54 14.08
N ARG A 8 -57.98 28.70 12.85
CA ARG A 8 -57.74 27.76 11.74
C ARG A 8 -56.26 27.64 11.34
N ARG A 9 -55.50 28.74 11.37
CA ARG A 9 -54.04 28.72 11.11
C ARG A 9 -53.27 27.95 12.18
N LYS A 10 -53.58 28.15 13.47
CA LYS A 10 -52.92 27.41 14.57
C LYS A 10 -53.26 25.92 14.57
N THR A 11 -54.48 25.53 14.20
CA THR A 11 -54.88 24.11 14.14
C THR A 11 -54.25 23.36 12.97
N ILE A 12 -54.04 24.01 11.82
CA ILE A 12 -53.37 23.40 10.65
C ILE A 12 -51.85 23.25 10.89
N THR A 13 -51.21 24.22 11.57
CA THR A 13 -49.79 24.11 11.96
C THR A 13 -49.55 23.01 13.00
N LEU A 14 -50.50 22.74 13.89
CA LEU A 14 -50.38 21.68 14.90
C LEU A 14 -50.47 20.27 14.32
N ILE A 15 -51.30 20.07 13.28
CA ILE A 15 -51.47 18.77 12.60
C ILE A 15 -50.25 18.45 11.71
N PHE A 16 -49.66 19.45 11.06
CA PHE A 16 -48.41 19.28 10.31
C PHE A 16 -47.21 19.00 11.23
N ALA A 17 -47.15 19.61 12.42
CA ALA A 17 -46.12 19.30 13.41
C ALA A 17 -46.26 17.88 13.99
N LEU A 18 -47.49 17.37 14.17
CA LEU A 18 -47.71 15.99 14.64
C LEU A 18 -47.38 14.93 13.56
N LEU A 19 -47.66 15.23 12.28
CA LEU A 19 -47.32 14.35 11.15
C LEU A 19 -45.81 14.30 10.87
N TRP A 20 -45.07 15.36 11.19
CA TRP A 20 -43.61 15.36 11.14
C TRP A 20 -42.95 14.58 12.29
N ILE A 21 -43.57 14.55 13.48
CA ILE A 21 -43.05 13.77 14.62
C ILE A 21 -43.32 12.26 14.44
N SER A 22 -44.39 11.87 13.74
CA SER A 22 -44.69 10.46 13.43
C SER A 22 -43.70 9.82 12.45
N ALA A 23 -42.99 10.60 11.63
CA ALA A 23 -41.99 10.10 10.69
C ALA A 23 -40.61 9.82 11.34
N MET A 24 -40.40 10.25 12.59
CA MET A 24 -39.15 10.03 13.35
C MET A 24 -39.18 8.78 14.26
N LEU A 25 -40.27 8.02 14.31
CA LEU A 25 -40.44 6.89 15.22
C LEU A 25 -40.23 5.50 14.58
N PHE A 26 -39.80 5.44 13.32
CA PHE A 26 -39.23 4.23 12.76
C PHE A 26 -37.71 4.38 12.72
N PRO A 27 -36.97 3.97 13.76
CA PRO A 27 -35.58 3.62 13.55
C PRO A 27 -35.57 2.56 12.45
N GLY A 28 -35.02 2.90 11.30
CA GLY A 28 -34.76 1.92 10.26
C GLY A 28 -33.96 0.80 10.91
N ALA A 29 -34.53 -0.39 10.97
CA ALA A 29 -33.74 -1.57 11.28
C ALA A 29 -32.72 -1.69 10.15
N ALA A 30 -31.49 -1.25 10.43
CA ALA A 30 -30.35 -1.58 9.59
C ALA A 30 -30.22 -3.10 9.68
N PHE A 31 -30.68 -3.80 8.64
CA PHE A 31 -30.29 -5.18 8.42
C PHE A 31 -28.79 -5.14 8.10
N SER A 32 -27.96 -5.51 9.07
CA SER A 32 -26.57 -5.86 8.79
C SER A 32 -26.62 -7.10 7.91
N ALA A 33 -26.20 -6.97 6.65
CA ALA A 33 -25.93 -8.14 5.82
C ALA A 33 -24.93 -9.02 6.58
N GLU A 34 -25.21 -10.32 6.69
CA GLU A 34 -24.23 -11.29 7.17
C GLU A 34 -23.11 -11.34 6.14
N ARG A 35 -21.95 -10.76 6.47
CA ARG A 35 -20.77 -10.84 5.62
C ARG A 35 -20.20 -12.25 5.69
N THR A 36 -20.07 -12.90 4.54
CA THR A 36 -19.47 -14.23 4.45
C THR A 36 -17.96 -14.11 4.38
N VAL A 37 -17.25 -14.97 5.14
CA VAL A 37 -15.79 -15.05 5.11
C VAL A 37 -15.39 -16.26 4.28
N GLU A 38 -14.76 -16.01 3.13
CA GLU A 38 -14.16 -17.01 2.26
C GLU A 38 -12.67 -17.12 2.58
N VAL A 39 -12.12 -18.34 2.54
CA VAL A 39 -10.70 -18.56 2.80
C VAL A 39 -10.11 -19.43 1.71
N TYR A 40 -8.90 -19.09 1.31
CA TYR A 40 -8.11 -19.75 0.28
C TYR A 40 -6.75 -20.12 0.86
N VAL A 41 -6.31 -21.35 0.64
CA VAL A 41 -4.97 -21.81 1.01
C VAL A 41 -4.28 -22.25 -0.26
N ASN A 42 -3.15 -21.61 -0.62
CA ASN A 42 -2.43 -21.82 -1.88
C ASN A 42 -3.38 -21.81 -3.09
N GLY A 43 -4.22 -20.77 -3.17
CA GLY A 43 -5.20 -20.57 -4.27
C GLY A 43 -6.42 -21.50 -4.25
N LYS A 44 -6.52 -22.46 -3.33
CA LYS A 44 -7.65 -23.39 -3.22
C LYS A 44 -8.64 -22.91 -2.15
N SER A 45 -9.90 -22.73 -2.55
CA SER A 45 -10.98 -22.40 -1.62
C SER A 45 -11.14 -23.49 -0.57
N LEU A 46 -11.14 -23.09 0.70
CA LEU A 46 -11.34 -23.96 1.83
C LEU A 46 -12.80 -23.94 2.27
N THR A 47 -13.41 -25.12 2.38
CA THR A 47 -14.75 -25.26 2.94
C THR A 47 -14.66 -25.69 4.40
N PHE A 48 -15.45 -25.04 5.24
CA PHE A 48 -15.30 -25.19 6.69
C PHE A 48 -16.36 -26.09 7.36
N GLY A 49 -17.31 -26.63 6.59
CA GLY A 49 -18.42 -27.39 7.16
C GLY A 49 -19.13 -26.61 8.28
N ASP A 50 -19.16 -27.17 9.49
CA ASP A 50 -19.77 -26.56 10.68
C ASP A 50 -18.84 -25.57 11.42
N ALA A 51 -17.62 -25.35 10.92
CA ALA A 51 -16.59 -24.55 11.53
C ALA A 51 -16.38 -23.21 10.81
N SER A 52 -17.41 -22.44 10.48
CA SER A 52 -17.21 -21.21 9.69
C SER A 52 -16.31 -20.18 10.40
N PRO A 53 -15.46 -19.44 9.66
CA PRO A 53 -14.79 -18.27 10.22
C PRO A 53 -15.83 -17.25 10.71
N ILE A 54 -15.48 -16.51 11.76
CA ILE A 54 -16.37 -15.52 12.36
C ILE A 54 -15.67 -14.20 12.56
N ILE A 55 -16.44 -13.12 12.52
CA ILE A 55 -15.97 -11.79 12.93
C ILE A 55 -16.60 -11.48 14.26
N GLN A 56 -15.77 -11.30 15.30
CA GLN A 56 -16.22 -10.98 16.64
C GLN A 56 -15.34 -9.87 17.22
N ASP A 57 -15.96 -8.83 17.77
CA ASP A 57 -15.27 -7.71 18.43
C ASP A 57 -14.19 -7.07 17.54
N GLY A 58 -14.50 -6.92 16.24
CA GLY A 58 -13.59 -6.34 15.24
C GLY A 58 -12.43 -7.26 14.82
N ARG A 59 -12.43 -8.53 15.22
CA ARG A 59 -11.39 -9.51 14.88
C ARG A 59 -11.96 -10.68 14.11
N THR A 60 -11.23 -11.14 13.10
CA THR A 60 -11.56 -12.35 12.36
C THR A 60 -10.94 -13.56 13.02
N PHE A 61 -11.76 -14.55 13.33
CA PHE A 61 -11.34 -15.85 13.86
C PHE A 61 -11.51 -16.91 12.80
N VAL A 62 -10.49 -17.75 12.62
CA VAL A 62 -10.46 -18.84 11.64
C VAL A 62 -10.27 -20.20 12.34
N PRO A 63 -10.78 -21.30 11.76
CA PRO A 63 -10.64 -22.64 12.32
C PRO A 63 -9.21 -23.14 12.19
N PHE A 64 -8.57 -23.33 13.33
CA PHE A 64 -7.16 -23.73 13.40
C PHE A 64 -6.91 -25.01 12.59
N ARG A 65 -7.68 -26.07 12.85
CA ARG A 65 -7.47 -27.37 12.18
C ARG A 65 -7.57 -27.27 10.66
N ALA A 66 -8.64 -26.66 10.16
CA ALA A 66 -8.92 -26.61 8.73
C ALA A 66 -7.82 -25.85 7.97
N ILE A 67 -7.35 -24.74 8.53
CA ILE A 67 -6.24 -23.97 7.97
C ILE A 67 -4.94 -24.77 8.01
N PHE A 68 -4.55 -25.27 9.19
CA PHE A 68 -3.25 -25.91 9.37
C PHE A 68 -3.15 -27.25 8.63
N GLU A 69 -4.21 -28.06 8.57
CA GLU A 69 -4.22 -29.28 7.75
C GLU A 69 -4.07 -28.96 6.24
N ALA A 70 -4.69 -27.88 5.76
CA ALA A 70 -4.54 -27.45 4.37
C ALA A 70 -3.13 -26.95 4.05
N LEU A 71 -2.42 -26.41 5.05
CA LEU A 71 -1.00 -26.04 4.99
C LEU A 71 -0.06 -27.24 5.15
N GLY A 72 -0.61 -28.45 5.32
CA GLY A 72 0.15 -29.70 5.44
C GLY A 72 0.62 -30.03 6.85
N TYR A 73 0.10 -29.36 7.88
CA TYR A 73 0.38 -29.74 9.27
C TYR A 73 -0.44 -30.95 9.69
N THR A 74 0.15 -31.77 10.55
CA THR A 74 -0.60 -32.76 11.32
C THR A 74 -1.20 -32.07 12.54
N VAL A 75 -2.53 -32.04 12.64
CA VAL A 75 -3.23 -31.37 13.74
C VAL A 75 -3.74 -32.39 14.77
N THR A 76 -3.41 -32.16 16.04
CA THR A 76 -3.87 -32.96 17.17
C THR A 76 -4.62 -32.11 18.19
N TRP A 77 -5.43 -32.77 19.01
CA TRP A 77 -6.18 -32.14 20.10
C TRP A 77 -5.97 -32.93 21.39
N ASP A 78 -5.54 -32.24 22.44
CA ASP A 78 -5.50 -32.74 23.80
C ASP A 78 -6.73 -32.23 24.56
N GLY A 79 -7.65 -33.13 24.88
CA GLY A 79 -8.88 -32.79 25.59
C GLY A 79 -8.72 -32.60 27.09
N GLU A 80 -7.65 -33.12 27.70
CA GLU A 80 -7.37 -32.96 29.13
C GLU A 80 -6.78 -31.56 29.38
N GLU A 81 -5.77 -31.20 28.59
CA GLU A 81 -5.07 -29.92 28.70
C GLU A 81 -5.75 -28.78 27.92
N GLN A 82 -6.76 -29.09 27.11
CA GLN A 82 -7.46 -28.14 26.22
C GLN A 82 -6.49 -27.46 25.24
N VAL A 83 -5.62 -28.25 24.60
CA VAL A 83 -4.58 -27.78 23.68
C VAL A 83 -4.81 -28.31 22.27
N ALA A 84 -4.92 -27.41 21.29
CA ALA A 84 -4.81 -27.74 19.88
C ALA A 84 -3.34 -27.62 19.46
N SER A 85 -2.79 -28.63 18.79
CA SER A 85 -1.41 -28.60 18.29
C SER A 85 -1.37 -28.84 16.79
N GLY A 86 -0.48 -28.14 16.09
CA GLY A 86 -0.15 -28.40 14.69
C GLY A 86 1.35 -28.65 14.56
N GLU A 87 1.76 -29.70 13.85
CA GLU A 87 3.17 -30.02 13.62
C GLU A 87 3.47 -30.29 12.14
N LYS A 88 4.54 -29.69 11.62
CA LYS A 88 5.06 -29.90 10.25
C LYS A 88 6.57 -29.68 10.25
N ASP A 89 7.33 -30.59 9.64
CA ASP A 89 8.79 -30.46 9.44
C ASP A 89 9.60 -30.10 10.72
N GLY A 90 9.15 -30.57 11.89
CA GLY A 90 9.78 -30.28 13.19
C GLY A 90 9.40 -28.92 13.81
N PHE A 91 8.57 -28.13 13.11
CA PHE A 91 7.96 -26.91 13.63
C PHE A 91 6.61 -27.24 14.27
N LYS A 92 6.41 -26.81 15.52
CA LYS A 92 5.22 -27.12 16.32
C LYS A 92 4.55 -25.83 16.83
N ILE A 93 3.24 -25.76 16.67
CA ILE A 93 2.40 -24.69 17.23
C ILE A 93 1.42 -25.31 18.22
N GLU A 94 1.32 -24.73 19.42
CA GLU A 94 0.38 -25.14 20.47
C GLU A 94 -0.51 -23.97 20.89
N LEU A 95 -1.83 -24.18 20.84
CA LEU A 95 -2.86 -23.22 21.22
C LEU A 95 -3.65 -23.78 22.39
N THR A 96 -3.57 -23.11 23.53
CA THR A 96 -4.41 -23.42 24.70
C THR A 96 -5.71 -22.63 24.63
N ILE A 97 -6.85 -23.29 24.77
CA ILE A 97 -8.16 -22.63 24.73
C ILE A 97 -8.28 -21.61 25.87
N ASN A 98 -8.87 -20.45 25.57
CA ASN A 98 -9.02 -19.29 26.45
C ASN A 98 -7.69 -18.64 26.90
N SER A 99 -6.56 -19.02 26.31
CA SER A 99 -5.27 -18.38 26.54
C SER A 99 -5.02 -17.26 25.53
N PHE A 100 -4.40 -16.16 25.99
CA PHE A 100 -3.82 -15.13 25.14
C PHE A 100 -2.38 -15.46 24.73
N ILE A 101 -1.89 -16.65 25.06
CA ILE A 101 -0.54 -17.09 24.77
C ILE A 101 -0.61 -18.39 23.97
N ALA A 102 0.08 -18.39 22.84
CA ALA A 102 0.39 -19.56 22.03
C ALA A 102 1.87 -19.94 22.22
N ARG A 103 2.22 -21.20 21.95
CA ARG A 103 3.64 -21.62 21.86
C ARG A 103 3.97 -21.93 20.41
N VAL A 104 5.02 -21.32 19.90
CA VAL A 104 5.50 -21.48 18.52
C VAL A 104 6.95 -21.95 18.61
N GLY A 105 7.17 -23.23 18.31
CA GLY A 105 8.43 -23.90 18.59
C GLY A 105 8.76 -23.88 20.10
N SER A 106 9.85 -23.21 20.46
CA SER A 106 10.28 -23.04 21.86
C SER A 106 9.83 -21.71 22.49
N GLU A 107 9.23 -20.80 21.72
CA GLU A 107 8.90 -19.46 22.16
C GLU A 107 7.41 -19.32 22.53
N GLU A 108 7.12 -18.40 23.46
CA GLU A 108 5.75 -17.99 23.79
C GLU A 108 5.40 -16.72 23.02
N THR A 109 4.22 -16.73 22.41
CA THR A 109 3.72 -15.69 21.52
C THR A 109 2.38 -15.18 22.01
N ALA A 110 2.24 -13.86 22.11
CA ALA A 110 0.98 -13.24 22.50
C ALA A 110 -0.04 -13.24 21.35
N LEU A 111 -1.30 -13.50 21.68
CA LEU A 111 -2.45 -13.37 20.80
C LEU A 111 -3.17 -12.05 21.08
N ASP A 112 -3.66 -11.40 20.05
CA ASP A 112 -4.45 -10.17 20.18
C ASP A 112 -5.89 -10.41 20.70
N ALA A 113 -6.31 -11.68 20.70
CA ALA A 113 -7.48 -12.22 21.38
C ALA A 113 -7.25 -13.71 21.71
N PRO A 114 -7.92 -14.25 22.74
CA PRO A 114 -7.62 -15.61 23.15
C PRO A 114 -8.15 -16.61 22.12
N ALA A 115 -7.48 -17.76 21.99
CA ALA A 115 -8.01 -18.88 21.22
C ALA A 115 -9.34 -19.35 21.85
N LYS A 116 -10.33 -19.69 21.03
CA LYS A 116 -11.69 -20.01 21.49
C LYS A 116 -12.13 -21.38 20.99
N MET A 117 -13.02 -22.02 21.73
CA MET A 117 -13.75 -23.18 21.25
C MET A 117 -15.20 -22.79 20.98
N ILE A 118 -15.65 -22.91 19.72
CA ILE A 118 -17.02 -22.62 19.30
C ILE A 118 -17.54 -23.78 18.46
N GLY A 119 -18.70 -24.33 18.82
CA GLY A 119 -19.28 -25.47 18.10
C GLY A 119 -18.37 -26.71 18.06
N GLY A 120 -17.48 -26.88 19.04
CA GLY A 120 -16.47 -27.95 19.06
C GLY A 120 -15.21 -27.67 18.23
N ASN A 121 -15.12 -26.52 17.57
CA ASN A 121 -13.98 -26.13 16.75
C ASN A 121 -13.08 -25.14 17.48
N THR A 122 -11.77 -25.35 17.39
CA THR A 122 -10.78 -24.37 17.88
C THR A 122 -10.64 -23.26 16.84
N LEU A 123 -10.98 -22.05 17.27
CA LEU A 123 -10.88 -20.82 16.50
C LEU A 123 -9.74 -19.96 17.04
N VAL A 124 -8.91 -19.45 16.14
CA VAL A 124 -7.74 -18.62 16.46
C VAL A 124 -7.84 -17.30 15.71
N PRO A 125 -7.35 -16.17 16.27
CA PRO A 125 -7.30 -14.91 15.53
C PRO A 125 -6.49 -15.08 14.24
N LEU A 126 -7.02 -14.57 13.14
CA LEU A 126 -6.37 -14.67 11.83
C LEU A 126 -4.97 -14.04 11.83
N ARG A 127 -4.79 -12.93 12.57
CA ARG A 127 -3.48 -12.26 12.69
C ARG A 127 -2.40 -13.18 13.21
N PHE A 128 -2.70 -14.03 14.20
CA PHE A 128 -1.73 -15.01 14.69
C PHE A 128 -1.31 -16.00 13.60
N VAL A 129 -2.25 -16.43 12.76
CA VAL A 129 -1.95 -17.29 11.61
C VAL A 129 -1.02 -16.56 10.64
N SER A 130 -1.27 -15.28 10.36
CA SER A 130 -0.43 -14.41 9.54
C SER A 130 1.00 -14.28 10.06
N GLU A 131 1.16 -14.03 11.35
CA GLU A 131 2.47 -13.66 11.92
C GLU A 131 3.37 -14.87 12.22
N HIS A 132 2.79 -16.06 12.43
CA HIS A 132 3.54 -17.17 13.06
C HIS A 132 3.40 -18.53 12.37
N SER A 133 2.58 -18.66 11.33
CA SER A 133 2.50 -19.93 10.59
C SER A 133 3.64 -20.15 9.60
N GLY A 134 4.41 -19.09 9.28
CA GLY A 134 5.37 -19.09 8.18
C GLY A 134 4.71 -18.97 6.80
N TYR A 135 3.45 -18.53 6.75
CA TYR A 135 2.67 -18.32 5.54
C TYR A 135 2.17 -16.88 5.46
N ASP A 136 2.19 -16.31 4.25
CA ASP A 136 1.68 -14.96 4.01
C ASP A 136 0.15 -14.99 4.01
N VAL A 137 -0.49 -14.10 4.77
CA VAL A 137 -1.94 -13.99 4.83
C VAL A 137 -2.41 -12.70 4.16
N VAL A 138 -3.10 -12.83 3.02
CA VAL A 138 -3.65 -11.71 2.26
C VAL A 138 -5.10 -11.49 2.65
N TYR A 139 -5.46 -10.25 2.97
CA TYR A 139 -6.82 -9.85 3.31
C TYR A 139 -7.45 -9.04 2.17
N MET A 140 -8.63 -9.46 1.71
CA MET A 140 -9.41 -8.71 0.74
C MET A 140 -10.84 -8.53 1.29
N SER A 141 -11.36 -7.31 1.23
CA SER A 141 -12.73 -6.99 1.65
C SER A 141 -13.46 -6.30 0.51
N THR A 142 -14.62 -6.83 0.13
CA THR A 142 -15.64 -6.13 -0.66
C THR A 142 -16.81 -5.73 0.25
N GLN A 143 -17.90 -5.15 -0.30
CA GLN A 143 -19.08 -4.80 0.52
C GLN A 143 -19.73 -6.02 1.18
N ASP A 144 -19.72 -7.16 0.49
CA ASP A 144 -20.46 -8.38 0.85
C ASP A 144 -19.57 -9.57 1.26
N THR A 145 -18.31 -9.60 0.83
CA THR A 145 -17.39 -10.74 1.04
C THR A 145 -16.09 -10.31 1.70
N PHE A 146 -15.66 -11.07 2.71
CA PHE A 146 -14.29 -11.04 3.20
C PHE A 146 -13.54 -12.27 2.67
N ALA A 147 -12.48 -12.08 1.90
CA ALA A 147 -11.63 -13.16 1.43
C ALA A 147 -10.28 -13.13 2.17
N ILE A 148 -9.82 -14.30 2.58
CA ILE A 148 -8.53 -14.52 3.24
C ILE A 148 -7.73 -15.48 2.36
N GLY A 149 -6.56 -15.07 1.87
CA GLY A 149 -5.60 -15.97 1.21
C GLY A 149 -4.45 -16.32 2.14
N ILE A 150 -3.97 -17.57 2.14
CA ILE A 150 -2.83 -18.03 2.93
C ILE A 150 -1.85 -18.76 2.00
N TYR A 151 -0.58 -18.33 1.95
CA TYR A 151 0.41 -18.75 0.93
C TYR A 151 1.76 -19.16 1.51
N ASP A 152 2.39 -20.18 0.92
CA ASP A 152 3.75 -20.58 1.29
C ASP A 152 4.76 -19.52 0.80
N GLN A 153 5.72 -19.13 1.63
CA GLN A 153 6.68 -18.04 1.34
C GLN A 153 7.54 -18.28 0.08
N TYR A 154 7.58 -19.52 -0.42
CA TYR A 154 8.37 -19.92 -1.59
C TYR A 154 7.53 -20.37 -2.80
N ASP A 155 6.21 -20.41 -2.68
CA ASP A 155 5.30 -20.85 -3.75
C ASP A 155 4.17 -19.83 -3.91
N MET A 156 4.57 -18.58 -4.23
CA MET A 156 3.68 -17.53 -4.72
C MET A 156 3.24 -17.86 -6.16
N ASP A 157 2.49 -18.95 -6.33
CA ASP A 157 1.54 -19.01 -7.43
C ASP A 157 0.57 -17.85 -7.19
N PRO A 158 0.48 -16.85 -8.09
CA PRO A 158 -0.39 -15.70 -7.88
C PRO A 158 -1.79 -16.22 -7.60
N ILE A 159 -2.45 -15.67 -6.58
CA ILE A 159 -3.91 -15.81 -6.44
C ILE A 159 -4.46 -15.69 -7.86
N PRO A 160 -5.22 -16.68 -8.39
CA PRO A 160 -5.83 -16.49 -9.68
C PRO A 160 -6.66 -15.22 -9.55
N LEU A 161 -6.18 -14.14 -10.16
CA LEU A 161 -6.84 -12.86 -10.11
C LEU A 161 -8.24 -13.14 -10.66
N ARG A 162 -9.25 -12.75 -9.89
CA ARG A 162 -10.63 -12.86 -10.33
C ARG A 162 -11.23 -11.48 -10.21
N ALA A 163 -11.80 -11.03 -11.30
CA ALA A 163 -12.65 -9.86 -11.32
C ALA A 163 -14.09 -10.35 -11.50
N GLU A 164 -14.95 -10.00 -10.56
CA GLU A 164 -16.39 -10.14 -10.75
C GLU A 164 -16.92 -8.99 -11.64
N PRO A 165 -18.15 -9.10 -12.17
CA PRO A 165 -18.84 -7.95 -12.75
C PRO A 165 -18.72 -6.72 -11.84
N ARG A 166 -18.40 -5.59 -12.45
CA ARG A 166 -18.12 -4.28 -11.83
C ARG A 166 -16.84 -4.24 -10.99
N GLN A 167 -15.88 -5.12 -11.24
CA GLN A 167 -14.57 -5.03 -10.60
C GLN A 167 -13.44 -4.96 -11.62
N ILE A 168 -12.45 -4.12 -11.33
CA ILE A 168 -11.13 -4.22 -11.94
C ILE A 168 -10.16 -4.62 -10.85
N ALA A 169 -9.54 -5.78 -10.99
CA ALA A 169 -8.60 -6.34 -10.03
C ALA A 169 -7.24 -6.56 -10.67
N GLY A 170 -6.19 -6.63 -9.87
CA GLY A 170 -4.85 -6.68 -10.44
C GLY A 170 -3.73 -6.72 -9.43
N ARG A 171 -2.51 -6.61 -9.95
CA ARG A 171 -1.30 -6.34 -9.17
C ARG A 171 -0.58 -5.12 -9.73
N VAL A 172 0.06 -4.35 -8.85
CA VAL A 172 1.05 -3.35 -9.19
C VAL A 172 2.41 -3.89 -8.81
N THR A 173 3.35 -3.87 -9.76
CA THR A 173 4.73 -4.30 -9.55
C THR A 173 5.71 -3.27 -10.06
N ASP A 174 6.98 -3.38 -9.68
CA ASP A 174 8.07 -2.71 -10.38
C ASP A 174 8.43 -3.45 -11.68
N GLU A 175 9.47 -2.99 -12.38
CA GLU A 175 10.01 -3.63 -13.59
C GLU A 175 10.62 -5.02 -13.34
N SER A 176 11.00 -5.33 -12.09
CA SER A 176 11.53 -6.63 -11.70
C SER A 176 10.43 -7.67 -11.38
N GLY A 177 9.17 -7.21 -11.27
CA GLY A 177 8.02 -8.01 -10.85
C GLY A 177 7.80 -8.04 -9.33
N SER A 178 8.57 -7.25 -8.58
CA SER A 178 8.41 -7.06 -7.13
C SER A 178 7.17 -6.22 -6.84
N ALA A 179 6.49 -6.51 -5.72
CA ALA A 179 5.26 -5.81 -5.35
C ALA A 179 5.51 -4.34 -5.01
N GLU A 180 4.66 -3.45 -5.52
CA GLU A 180 4.70 -2.02 -5.23
C GLU A 180 3.49 -1.63 -4.36
N PRO A 181 3.68 -1.37 -3.05
CA PRO A 181 2.59 -1.16 -2.12
C PRO A 181 2.12 0.30 -2.04
N GLY A 182 0.83 0.50 -1.73
CA GLY A 182 0.26 1.83 -1.54
C GLY A 182 0.08 2.66 -2.80
N ILE A 183 0.30 2.08 -3.99
CA ILE A 183 0.15 2.76 -5.27
C ILE A 183 -1.34 2.99 -5.58
N PRO A 184 -1.78 4.24 -5.79
CA PRO A 184 -3.12 4.51 -6.25
C PRO A 184 -3.36 4.00 -7.67
N VAL A 185 -4.44 3.25 -7.84
CA VAL A 185 -4.92 2.81 -9.15
C VAL A 185 -6.27 3.45 -9.39
N ILE A 186 -6.39 4.19 -10.49
CA ILE A 186 -7.58 4.96 -10.84
C ILE A 186 -8.17 4.38 -12.12
N ALA A 187 -9.44 4.01 -12.07
CA ALA A 187 -10.25 3.63 -13.22
C ALA A 187 -11.11 4.83 -13.65
N VAL A 188 -11.10 5.13 -14.95
CA VAL A 188 -11.82 6.25 -15.56
C VAL A 188 -12.77 5.70 -16.61
N ASN A 189 -14.03 6.14 -16.58
CA ASN A 189 -15.02 5.74 -17.57
C ASN A 189 -14.69 6.36 -18.94
N THR A 190 -14.72 5.57 -20.01
CA THR A 190 -14.29 6.03 -21.35
C THR A 190 -15.25 7.03 -21.98
N ASP A 191 -16.54 6.98 -21.64
CA ASP A 191 -17.57 7.86 -22.19
C ASP A 191 -17.87 9.05 -21.28
N SER A 192 -17.45 8.99 -20.01
CA SER A 192 -17.66 10.02 -18.99
C SER A 192 -16.41 10.19 -18.13
N PRO A 193 -15.39 10.93 -18.58
CA PRO A 193 -14.11 11.06 -17.88
C PRO A 193 -14.20 11.63 -16.46
N ASP A 194 -15.25 12.37 -16.14
CA ASP A 194 -15.51 12.86 -14.77
C ASP A 194 -15.98 11.75 -13.80
N MET A 195 -16.24 10.54 -14.31
CA MET A 195 -16.64 9.38 -13.52
C MET A 195 -15.45 8.47 -13.29
N GLU A 196 -15.00 8.43 -12.05
CA GLU A 196 -13.82 7.68 -11.63
C GLU A 196 -14.14 6.72 -10.47
N ALA A 197 -13.33 5.68 -10.35
CA ALA A 197 -13.25 4.80 -9.19
C ALA A 197 -11.79 4.49 -8.91
N SER A 198 -11.43 4.28 -7.65
CA SER A 198 -10.03 4.06 -7.29
C SER A 198 -9.85 3.06 -6.16
N GLY A 199 -8.63 2.56 -6.06
CA GLY A 199 -8.15 1.70 -4.97
C GLY A 199 -6.66 1.92 -4.77
N LEU A 200 -6.10 1.31 -3.72
CA LEU A 200 -4.66 1.28 -3.45
C LEU A 200 -4.16 -0.15 -3.60
N SER A 201 -2.93 -0.31 -4.07
CA SER A 201 -2.24 -1.59 -3.96
C SER A 201 -1.92 -1.92 -2.50
N SER A 202 -2.05 -3.18 -2.15
CA SER A 202 -1.67 -3.75 -0.85
C SER A 202 -0.15 -3.93 -0.74
N GLU A 203 0.34 -4.37 0.43
CA GLU A 203 1.74 -4.72 0.68
C GLU A 203 2.34 -5.73 -0.33
N TYR A 204 1.48 -6.54 -0.97
CA TYR A 204 1.86 -7.54 -2.00
C TYR A 204 1.54 -7.08 -3.44
N GLY A 205 1.20 -5.81 -3.62
CA GLY A 205 0.90 -5.20 -4.90
C GLY A 205 -0.54 -5.42 -5.39
N TYR A 206 -1.35 -6.27 -4.75
CA TYR A 206 -2.72 -6.53 -5.19
C TYR A 206 -3.63 -5.32 -4.99
N TYR A 207 -4.51 -5.05 -5.95
CA TYR A 207 -5.56 -4.04 -5.87
C TYR A 207 -6.90 -4.57 -6.40
N SER A 208 -8.00 -3.92 -5.96
CA SER A 208 -9.35 -4.14 -6.48
C SER A 208 -10.12 -2.83 -6.46
N ILE A 209 -10.73 -2.47 -7.59
CA ILE A 209 -11.55 -1.27 -7.77
C ILE A 209 -12.99 -1.71 -8.04
N GLU A 210 -13.93 -1.24 -7.22
CA GLU A 210 -15.36 -1.41 -7.49
C GLU A 210 -15.84 -0.29 -8.42
N LEU A 211 -16.38 -0.68 -9.56
CA LEU A 211 -16.94 0.24 -10.54
C LEU A 211 -18.38 0.64 -10.13
N PRO A 212 -18.76 1.92 -10.33
CA PRO A 212 -20.12 2.39 -10.15
C PRO A 212 -21.15 1.53 -10.90
N SER A 213 -22.34 1.37 -10.31
CA SER A 213 -23.39 0.54 -10.88
C SER A 213 -23.85 1.04 -12.25
N SER A 214 -23.77 0.16 -13.25
CA SER A 214 -24.26 0.40 -14.61
C SER A 214 -25.28 -0.67 -15.01
N THR A 215 -26.38 -0.27 -15.65
CA THR A 215 -27.45 -1.20 -16.10
C THR A 215 -27.31 -1.63 -17.56
N LYS A 216 -26.48 -0.92 -18.33
CA LYS A 216 -26.27 -1.18 -19.77
C LYS A 216 -24.88 -1.71 -20.10
N GLY A 217 -24.00 -1.78 -19.10
CA GLY A 217 -22.57 -1.91 -19.30
C GLY A 217 -21.96 -0.61 -19.79
N ASP A 218 -20.73 -0.38 -19.35
CA ASP A 218 -19.89 0.74 -19.75
C ASP A 218 -18.43 0.35 -19.67
N ASN A 219 -17.59 1.15 -20.32
CA ASN A 219 -16.19 0.83 -20.54
C ASN A 219 -15.30 1.69 -19.65
N TRP A 220 -14.27 1.08 -19.09
CA TRP A 220 -13.38 1.70 -18.13
C TRP A 220 -11.93 1.45 -18.51
N THR A 221 -11.09 2.47 -18.42
CA THR A 221 -9.63 2.33 -18.56
C THR A 221 -8.95 2.65 -17.24
N LEU A 222 -7.74 2.13 -17.05
CA LEU A 222 -6.90 2.55 -15.93
C LEU A 222 -6.08 3.78 -16.34
N SER A 223 -5.93 4.72 -15.41
CA SER A 223 -5.07 5.90 -15.57
C SER A 223 -3.62 5.43 -15.79
N PRO A 224 -2.89 6.00 -16.77
CA PRO A 224 -1.49 5.69 -16.99
C PRO A 224 -0.57 6.36 -15.96
N THR A 225 -1.11 7.21 -15.09
CA THR A 225 -0.37 7.88 -14.03
C THR A 225 -1.13 7.83 -12.71
N TYR A 226 -0.38 7.99 -11.63
CA TYR A 226 -0.90 8.16 -10.28
C TYR A 226 -0.21 9.33 -9.59
N GLU A 227 -0.85 9.86 -8.55
CA GLU A 227 -0.30 10.92 -7.73
C GLU A 227 -0.06 10.39 -6.31
N ILE A 228 1.14 10.60 -5.78
CA ILE A 228 1.50 10.27 -4.40
C ILE A 228 1.89 11.55 -3.64
N GLN A 229 1.49 11.63 -2.37
CA GLN A 229 1.78 12.77 -1.50
C GLN A 229 3.01 12.46 -0.64
N TYR A 230 4.00 13.34 -0.69
CA TYR A 230 5.19 13.26 0.17
C TYR A 230 5.55 14.63 0.72
N HIS A 231 5.54 14.74 2.05
CA HIS A 231 5.87 15.98 2.77
C HIS A 231 5.07 17.20 2.28
N GLY A 232 3.81 17.00 1.88
CA GLY A 232 2.92 18.06 1.39
C GLY A 232 3.14 18.48 -0.06
N LYS A 233 3.95 17.72 -0.82
CA LYS A 233 4.13 17.87 -2.26
C LYS A 233 3.61 16.65 -3.00
N SER A 234 2.95 16.90 -4.14
CA SER A 234 2.51 15.88 -5.08
C SER A 234 3.66 15.42 -5.96
N TYR A 235 3.77 14.11 -6.14
CA TYR A 235 4.66 13.48 -7.11
C TYR A 235 3.82 12.60 -8.04
N ILE A 236 4.13 12.64 -9.33
CA ILE A 236 3.41 11.87 -10.36
C ILE A 236 4.29 10.69 -10.75
N GLY A 237 3.71 9.49 -10.70
CA GLY A 237 4.33 8.27 -11.18
C GLY A 237 3.59 7.68 -12.37
N ASP A 238 4.31 6.94 -13.21
CA ASP A 238 3.75 6.27 -14.38
C ASP A 238 3.36 4.82 -14.08
N LEU A 239 2.28 4.37 -14.70
CA LEU A 239 1.75 3.00 -14.66
C LEU A 239 1.59 2.47 -16.07
N HIS A 240 2.13 1.28 -16.31
CA HIS A 240 2.02 0.57 -17.56
C HIS A 240 1.16 -0.68 -17.37
N ALA A 241 -0.01 -0.72 -18.02
CA ALA A 241 -0.86 -1.89 -17.99
C ALA A 241 -0.36 -2.99 -18.94
N ASP A 242 -0.42 -4.24 -18.50
CA ASP A 242 -0.10 -5.43 -19.27
C ASP A 242 -0.98 -5.61 -20.50
N LEU A 243 -2.26 -5.23 -20.38
CA LEU A 243 -3.26 -5.32 -21.42
C LEU A 243 -3.79 -3.93 -21.79
N SER A 244 -3.73 -3.63 -23.08
CA SER A 244 -4.32 -2.43 -23.65
C SER A 244 -5.84 -2.56 -23.82
N GLY A 245 -6.56 -1.46 -23.61
CA GLY A 245 -7.98 -1.34 -23.94
C GLY A 245 -8.91 -1.43 -22.72
N PRO A 246 -10.18 -1.03 -22.91
CA PRO A 246 -11.11 -0.88 -21.80
C PRO A 246 -11.54 -2.23 -21.20
N VAL A 247 -12.05 -2.15 -19.98
CA VAL A 247 -12.77 -3.21 -19.28
C VAL A 247 -14.27 -2.90 -19.34
N ASP A 248 -15.07 -3.87 -19.77
CA ASP A 248 -16.54 -3.79 -19.69
C ASP A 248 -16.99 -4.03 -18.24
N SER A 249 -17.78 -3.12 -17.69
CA SER A 249 -18.23 -3.18 -16.30
C SER A 249 -19.19 -4.34 -16.00
N LEU A 250 -19.81 -4.98 -16.98
CA LEU A 250 -20.64 -6.19 -16.76
C LEU A 250 -19.81 -7.46 -16.71
N GLU A 251 -18.58 -7.45 -17.25
CA GLU A 251 -17.67 -8.59 -17.21
C GLU A 251 -16.66 -8.46 -16.06
N GLY A 252 -16.23 -7.23 -15.77
CA GLY A 252 -15.06 -6.99 -14.94
C GLY A 252 -13.77 -7.29 -15.70
N GLY A 253 -12.62 -7.05 -15.08
CA GLY A 253 -11.34 -7.24 -15.76
C GLY A 253 -10.15 -7.36 -14.82
N ILE A 254 -9.16 -8.12 -15.28
CA ILE A 254 -7.88 -8.23 -14.60
C ILE A 254 -6.86 -7.38 -15.35
N ARG A 255 -6.08 -6.58 -14.64
CA ARG A 255 -4.98 -5.80 -15.19
C ARG A 255 -3.77 -5.87 -14.25
N THR A 256 -2.63 -6.26 -14.78
CA THR A 256 -1.35 -6.10 -14.08
C THR A 256 -0.74 -4.77 -14.50
N LEU A 257 -0.29 -3.99 -13.53
CA LEU A 257 0.33 -2.70 -13.75
C LEU A 257 1.80 -2.77 -13.34
N THR A 258 2.65 -2.15 -14.14
CA THR A 258 4.05 -1.93 -13.81
C THR A 258 4.25 -0.45 -13.50
N ALA A 259 4.62 -0.13 -12.26
CA ALA A 259 4.96 1.22 -11.83
C ALA A 259 6.40 1.55 -12.21
N ALA A 260 6.60 2.69 -12.86
CA ALA A 260 7.93 3.23 -13.06
C ALA A 260 8.41 3.91 -11.76
N PRO A 261 9.71 3.82 -11.42
CA PRO A 261 10.22 4.45 -10.22
C PRO A 261 10.19 5.97 -10.36
N ILE A 262 9.59 6.64 -9.38
CA ILE A 262 9.64 8.11 -9.29
C ILE A 262 11.02 8.49 -8.78
N THR A 263 11.84 9.04 -9.66
CA THR A 263 13.21 9.46 -9.33
C THR A 263 13.44 10.91 -9.70
N GLY A 264 14.50 11.49 -9.15
CA GLY A 264 14.99 12.79 -9.55
C GLY A 264 16.47 12.80 -9.85
N THR A 265 16.94 13.96 -10.30
CA THR A 265 18.33 14.19 -10.67
C THR A 265 18.93 15.31 -9.84
N LEU A 266 20.10 15.09 -9.25
CA LEU A 266 20.87 16.19 -8.69
C LEU A 266 21.70 16.81 -9.81
N PHE A 267 21.44 18.08 -10.11
CA PHE A 267 22.29 18.90 -10.97
C PHE A 267 23.24 19.75 -10.13
N MET A 268 24.44 19.93 -10.66
CA MET A 268 25.47 20.75 -10.03
C MET A 268 26.06 21.77 -11.01
N GLU A 269 26.16 23.00 -10.53
CA GLU A 269 27.01 24.04 -11.11
C GLU A 269 28.40 23.94 -10.48
N VAL A 270 29.44 24.25 -11.24
CA VAL A 270 30.82 24.19 -10.76
C VAL A 270 31.48 25.55 -10.88
N ASP A 271 31.73 26.17 -9.73
CA ASP A 271 32.58 27.35 -9.61
C ASP A 271 34.04 26.91 -9.63
N ALA A 272 34.66 26.99 -10.80
CA ALA A 272 36.08 26.74 -11.00
C ALA A 272 36.79 28.04 -11.39
N SER A 273 37.62 28.58 -10.49
CA SER A 273 38.37 29.81 -10.73
C SER A 273 39.63 29.59 -11.58
N GLY A 274 39.50 29.13 -12.84
CA GLY A 274 40.67 29.00 -13.72
C GLY A 274 40.44 28.13 -14.97
N GLN A 275 41.44 28.04 -15.85
CA GLN A 275 41.42 27.13 -17.02
C GLN A 275 41.72 25.66 -16.65
N SER A 276 41.42 25.23 -15.42
CA SER A 276 41.71 23.86 -15.01
C SER A 276 40.76 22.90 -15.72
N LEU A 277 41.32 21.97 -16.49
CA LEU A 277 40.58 20.89 -17.14
C LEU A 277 40.23 19.85 -16.07
N TRP A 278 39.11 20.03 -15.39
CA TRP A 278 38.56 19.05 -14.45
C TRP A 278 37.60 18.10 -15.18
N ASN A 279 37.45 16.88 -14.65
CA ASN A 279 36.51 15.89 -15.17
C ASN A 279 35.34 15.74 -14.17
N PRO A 280 34.07 15.79 -14.63
CA PRO A 280 32.90 15.54 -13.77
C PRO A 280 33.01 14.28 -12.91
N SER A 281 33.57 13.21 -13.48
CA SER A 281 33.72 11.93 -12.77
C SER A 281 34.74 11.96 -11.63
N ASP A 282 35.58 13.00 -11.54
CA ASP A 282 36.45 13.22 -10.39
C ASP A 282 35.65 13.71 -9.17
N ILE A 283 34.43 14.19 -9.34
CA ILE A 283 33.60 14.65 -8.22
C ILE A 283 32.70 13.50 -7.74
N VAL A 284 32.80 13.18 -6.45
CA VAL A 284 31.96 12.21 -5.76
C VAL A 284 30.96 12.95 -4.90
N ILE A 285 29.68 12.72 -5.15
CA ILE A 285 28.57 13.23 -4.35
C ILE A 285 28.14 12.14 -3.36
N THR A 286 27.97 12.52 -2.11
CA THR A 286 27.36 11.68 -1.07
C THR A 286 26.05 12.32 -0.63
N LEU A 287 24.94 11.59 -0.78
CA LEU A 287 23.63 11.98 -0.30
C LEU A 287 23.25 11.07 0.88
N SER A 288 23.06 11.65 2.05
CA SER A 288 22.57 10.93 3.24
C SER A 288 21.11 11.28 3.45
N SER A 289 20.21 10.29 3.40
CA SER A 289 18.79 10.54 3.60
C SER A 289 18.52 11.09 5.00
N LYS A 290 17.50 11.94 5.11
CA LYS A 290 17.03 12.52 6.37
C LYS A 290 15.58 12.10 6.58
N GLY A 291 15.43 10.86 7.05
CA GLY A 291 14.14 10.19 7.21
C GLY A 291 13.75 9.35 5.99
N PRO A 292 12.50 8.85 5.97
CA PRO A 292 12.03 7.98 4.91
C PRO A 292 12.00 8.69 3.56
N LEU A 293 12.44 7.99 2.53
CA LEU A 293 12.31 8.36 1.13
C LEU A 293 10.90 8.04 0.62
N LEU A 294 10.56 8.51 -0.57
CA LEU A 294 9.23 8.32 -1.18
C LEU A 294 8.89 6.84 -1.40
N ASP A 295 9.88 6.03 -1.73
CA ASP A 295 9.77 4.58 -1.91
C ASP A 295 9.74 3.80 -0.57
N GLY A 296 9.75 4.52 0.57
CA GLY A 296 9.72 3.94 1.91
C GLY A 296 11.08 3.48 2.43
N THR A 297 12.16 3.60 1.66
CA THR A 297 13.52 3.30 2.16
C THR A 297 13.97 4.33 3.20
N GLU A 298 14.76 3.90 4.18
CA GLU A 298 15.23 4.72 5.30
C GLU A 298 16.75 4.58 5.48
N ASP A 299 17.38 5.59 6.09
CA ASP A 299 18.82 5.62 6.44
C ASP A 299 19.80 5.35 5.26
N GLU A 300 19.32 5.52 4.03
CA GLU A 300 20.10 5.38 2.80
C GLU A 300 21.24 6.39 2.68
N THR A 301 22.41 5.88 2.27
CA THR A 301 23.58 6.71 1.92
C THR A 301 24.01 6.38 0.49
N ILE A 302 23.75 7.32 -0.42
CA ILE A 302 24.07 7.17 -1.84
C ILE A 302 25.40 7.86 -2.12
N VAL A 303 26.40 7.09 -2.55
CA VAL A 303 27.71 7.60 -2.99
C VAL A 303 27.86 7.35 -4.48
N LYS A 304 27.85 8.43 -5.28
CA LYS A 304 27.95 8.35 -6.75
C LYS A 304 28.95 9.37 -7.29
N ARG A 305 29.68 9.00 -8.34
CA ARG A 305 30.48 9.94 -9.14
C ARG A 305 29.53 10.76 -10.01
N ALA A 306 29.77 12.05 -10.14
CA ALA A 306 29.04 12.89 -11.06
C ALA A 306 29.39 12.56 -12.52
N SER A 307 28.47 12.84 -13.42
CA SER A 307 28.64 12.61 -14.86
C SER A 307 28.05 13.75 -15.66
N GLU A 308 28.43 13.85 -16.94
CA GLU A 308 27.70 14.67 -17.90
C GLU A 308 26.33 14.05 -18.15
N LEU A 309 25.28 14.86 -18.06
CA LEU A 309 23.89 14.51 -18.26
C LEU A 309 23.28 15.46 -19.30
N THR A 310 22.15 15.07 -19.88
CA THR A 310 21.30 16.03 -20.59
C THR A 310 20.84 17.09 -19.59
N GLY A 311 21.17 18.36 -19.85
CA GLY A 311 20.82 19.48 -18.97
C GLY A 311 21.91 19.93 -18.00
N GLY A 312 23.04 19.23 -17.88
CA GLY A 312 24.15 19.69 -17.04
C GLY A 312 25.06 18.56 -16.56
N ILE A 313 25.67 18.77 -15.40
CA ILE A 313 26.50 17.78 -14.71
C ILE A 313 25.77 17.37 -13.44
N GLY A 314 25.84 16.10 -13.05
CA GLY A 314 25.06 15.66 -11.91
C GLY A 314 25.05 14.17 -11.64
N VAL A 315 24.06 13.76 -10.84
CA VAL A 315 23.78 12.38 -10.45
C VAL A 315 22.31 12.05 -10.72
N PRO A 316 22.00 11.13 -11.65
CA PRO A 316 20.62 10.78 -11.99
C PRO A 316 20.08 9.63 -11.12
N LEU A 317 18.77 9.36 -11.26
CA LEU A 317 18.06 8.24 -10.65
C LEU A 317 18.21 8.22 -9.13
N LEU A 318 17.94 9.36 -8.50
CA LEU A 318 17.89 9.50 -7.05
C LEU A 318 16.45 9.23 -6.59
N PRO A 319 16.24 8.37 -5.57
CA PRO A 319 14.96 8.30 -4.89
C PRO A 319 14.54 9.68 -4.39
N ILE A 320 13.25 9.98 -4.50
CA ILE A 320 12.72 11.24 -3.97
C ILE A 320 12.78 11.23 -2.44
N GLY A 321 13.26 12.30 -1.85
CA GLY A 321 13.30 12.46 -0.41
C GLY A 321 14.12 13.66 0.05
N ASN A 322 14.37 13.72 1.35
CA ASN A 322 15.21 14.76 1.94
C ASN A 322 16.64 14.23 2.13
N TYR A 323 17.62 15.03 1.72
CA TYR A 323 19.02 14.66 1.78
C TYR A 323 19.86 15.75 2.42
N GLU A 324 20.89 15.34 3.14
CA GLU A 324 22.10 16.14 3.36
C GLU A 324 23.15 15.70 2.34
N VAL A 325 23.69 16.67 1.61
CA VAL A 325 24.56 16.45 0.47
C VAL A 325 25.95 16.98 0.78
N THR A 326 26.97 16.15 0.54
CA THR A 326 28.38 16.54 0.57
C THR A 326 29.06 16.16 -0.74
N ALA A 327 30.17 16.81 -1.07
CA ALA A 327 30.94 16.56 -2.28
C ALA A 327 32.43 16.45 -1.98
N HIS A 328 33.12 15.57 -2.72
CA HIS A 328 34.56 15.40 -2.64
C HIS A 328 35.16 15.37 -4.05
N TYR A 329 36.29 16.03 -4.24
CA TYR A 329 37.13 15.87 -5.42
C TYR A 329 38.08 14.69 -5.20
N MET A 330 38.01 13.71 -6.08
CA MET A 330 38.68 12.40 -5.99
C MET A 330 39.06 11.88 -7.39
N PRO A 331 40.06 12.48 -8.04
CA PRO A 331 40.65 11.94 -9.26
C PRO A 331 41.43 10.65 -8.98
N ASP A 332 41.67 9.86 -10.02
CA ASP A 332 42.36 8.57 -9.90
C ASP A 332 43.74 8.70 -9.25
N GLY A 333 43.96 7.92 -8.18
CA GLY A 333 45.22 7.88 -7.46
C GLY A 333 45.47 9.05 -6.49
N ALA A 334 44.51 9.98 -6.31
CA ALA A 334 44.59 11.05 -5.32
C ALA A 334 43.77 10.74 -4.05
N LEU A 335 44.12 11.41 -2.95
CA LEU A 335 43.29 11.40 -1.75
C LEU A 335 42.05 12.28 -1.96
N PRO A 336 40.87 11.90 -1.43
CA PRO A 336 39.67 12.74 -1.51
C PRO A 336 39.87 14.08 -0.82
N VAL A 337 39.45 15.16 -1.47
CA VAL A 337 39.43 16.52 -0.93
C VAL A 337 37.99 16.99 -0.83
N ALA A 338 37.53 17.37 0.35
CA ALA A 338 36.19 17.90 0.54
C ALA A 338 35.98 19.20 -0.27
N LEU A 339 34.86 19.27 -0.97
CA LEU A 339 34.48 20.44 -1.75
C LEU A 339 33.45 21.28 -0.98
N PRO A 340 33.61 22.62 -0.93
CA PRO A 340 32.57 23.50 -0.45
C PRO A 340 31.35 23.45 -1.39
N LEU A 341 30.15 23.49 -0.82
CA LEU A 341 28.87 23.49 -1.52
C LEU A 341 27.97 24.67 -1.11
N ARG A 342 27.06 25.08 -1.97
CA ARG A 342 25.87 25.88 -1.63
C ARG A 342 24.67 25.45 -2.46
N LEU A 343 23.48 25.95 -2.15
CA LEU A 343 22.31 25.75 -3.00
C LEU A 343 22.45 26.53 -4.31
N SER A 344 22.02 25.96 -5.44
CA SER A 344 22.05 26.67 -6.73
C SER A 344 21.28 27.98 -6.66
N SER A 345 21.80 29.02 -7.34
CA SER A 345 21.21 30.37 -7.36
C SER A 345 21.08 31.03 -5.97
N SER A 346 21.77 30.53 -4.95
CA SER A 346 21.85 31.19 -3.64
C SER A 346 23.06 32.12 -3.55
N ASP A 347 22.87 33.27 -2.89
CA ASP A 347 23.95 34.17 -2.48
C ASP A 347 24.61 33.75 -1.15
N ASP A 348 24.19 32.61 -0.58
CA ASP A 348 24.75 32.06 0.65
C ASP A 348 26.23 31.72 0.52
N LEU A 349 26.89 31.66 1.67
CA LEU A 349 28.27 31.20 1.75
C LEU A 349 28.36 29.71 1.44
N TYR A 350 29.52 29.31 0.93
CA TYR A 350 29.85 27.91 0.76
C TYR A 350 30.05 27.21 2.11
N GLU A 351 29.46 26.03 2.26
CA GLU A 351 29.49 25.17 3.44
C GLU A 351 30.03 23.78 3.11
N GLY A 352 30.25 22.94 4.14
CA GLY A 352 30.71 21.56 3.94
C GLY A 352 29.60 20.57 3.58
N ALA A 353 28.34 20.96 3.77
CA ALA A 353 27.16 20.18 3.45
C ALA A 353 25.98 21.11 3.17
N VAL A 354 25.01 20.66 2.36
CA VAL A 354 23.77 21.40 2.07
C VAL A 354 22.57 20.46 2.05
N SER A 355 21.37 21.00 2.29
CA SER A 355 20.11 20.25 2.27
C SER A 355 19.16 20.78 1.17
N PRO A 356 19.39 20.44 -0.10
CA PRO A 356 18.53 20.88 -1.19
C PRO A 356 17.15 20.20 -1.12
N GLN A 357 16.17 20.78 -1.80
CA GLN A 357 14.80 20.28 -1.89
C GLN A 357 14.44 19.98 -3.34
N PHE A 358 13.74 18.88 -3.60
CA PHE A 358 13.34 18.52 -4.96
C PHE A 358 12.38 19.56 -5.53
N GLN A 359 12.74 20.09 -6.69
CA GLN A 359 11.93 20.98 -7.49
C GLN A 359 11.35 20.22 -8.69
N GLU A 360 10.20 20.66 -9.18
CA GLU A 360 9.63 20.15 -10.42
C GLU A 360 10.24 20.91 -11.60
N GLY A 361 10.71 20.17 -12.59
CA GLY A 361 11.31 20.65 -13.83
C GLY A 361 10.33 20.66 -14.99
N ALA A 362 10.85 20.61 -16.21
CA ALA A 362 10.03 20.43 -17.39
C ALA A 362 9.53 18.98 -17.46
N GLU A 363 8.37 18.77 -18.10
CA GLU A 363 7.84 17.43 -18.43
C GLU A 363 7.62 16.49 -17.23
N GLY A 364 7.55 17.02 -16.00
CA GLY A 364 7.30 16.24 -14.78
C GLY A 364 8.57 15.73 -14.08
N ASP A 365 9.76 16.08 -14.57
CA ASP A 365 11.02 15.68 -13.96
C ASP A 365 11.23 16.33 -12.58
N TYR A 366 11.92 15.64 -11.68
CA TYR A 366 12.29 16.20 -10.36
C TYR A 366 13.79 16.42 -10.25
N TYR A 367 14.22 17.54 -9.66
CA TYR A 367 15.64 17.83 -9.52
C TYR A 367 16.05 18.52 -8.22
N LEU A 368 17.31 18.29 -7.82
CA LEU A 368 18.03 19.04 -6.79
C LEU A 368 19.06 19.94 -7.49
N GLY A 369 19.25 21.15 -6.96
CA GLY A 369 20.26 22.09 -7.46
C GLY A 369 21.28 22.43 -6.38
N ILE A 370 22.55 22.17 -6.67
CA ILE A 370 23.68 22.64 -5.86
C ILE A 370 24.72 23.37 -6.73
N GLU A 371 25.59 24.14 -6.08
CA GLU A 371 26.83 24.64 -6.67
C GLU A 371 27.99 24.13 -5.84
N VAL A 372 29.04 23.65 -6.49
CA VAL A 372 30.29 23.22 -5.83
C VAL A 372 31.43 24.13 -6.25
N LYS A 373 32.34 24.37 -5.31
CA LYS A 373 33.54 25.16 -5.57
C LYS A 373 34.75 24.27 -5.71
N LEU A 374 35.41 24.31 -6.87
CA LEU A 374 36.74 23.72 -7.03
C LEU A 374 37.78 24.73 -6.56
N ASN A 375 38.49 24.40 -5.49
CA ASN A 375 39.63 25.20 -5.04
C ASN A 375 40.85 24.87 -5.91
N ASP A 376 41.63 25.89 -6.27
CA ASP A 376 42.91 25.76 -6.98
C ASP A 376 44.00 25.02 -6.18
#